data_AF-A0A842YCT0-F1
#
_entry.id   AF-A0A842YCT0-F1
#
_cell.length_a   1.000
_cell.length_b   1.000
_cell.length_c   1.000
_cell.angle_alpha   90.00
_cell.angle_beta   90.00
_cell.angle_gamma   90.00
#
_symmetry.space_group_name_H-M   'P 1'
#
loop_
_entity.id
_entity.type
_entity.pdbx_description
1 polymer ?
#
loop_
_entity_poly.entity_id
_entity_poly.type
_entity_poly.pdbx_seq_one_letter_code
_entity_poly.pdbx_strand_id
1 'polypeptide(L)'
;MKSHTKYLTFNVPARMDFVHITPQVQDAVRESGIHEGLCLVNAMHITASVFINDNESGLHADYKRWLEELAPNEPHSHYKHNRTGEDNADAHHKRQIMGREVVIAITNGQLDLGTWEAIFYG
;
A
#
# COMPACT_ATOMS: atom_id res chain seq x y z
N MET A 1 -25.56 -11.65 4.58
CA MET A 1 -24.37 -10.82 4.28
C MET A 1 -23.21 -11.76 4.02
N LYS A 2 -22.55 -11.69 2.85
CA LYS A 2 -21.34 -12.48 2.57
C LYS A 2 -20.11 -11.68 3.02
N SER A 3 -19.09 -12.36 3.52
CA SER A 3 -17.78 -11.77 3.85
C SER A 3 -16.68 -12.72 3.37
N HIS A 4 -15.54 -12.16 2.99
CA HIS A 4 -14.36 -12.92 2.60
C HIS A 4 -13.11 -12.23 3.16
N THR A 5 -12.11 -13.02 3.54
CA THR A 5 -10.84 -12.52 4.09
C THR A 5 -9.70 -13.29 3.44
N LYS A 6 -8.71 -12.55 2.94
CA LYS A 6 -7.46 -13.09 2.40
C LYS A 6 -6.29 -12.26 2.92
N TYR A 7 -5.22 -12.94 3.33
CA TYR A 7 -3.98 -12.30 3.76
C TYR A 7 -2.93 -12.47 2.65
N LEU A 8 -2.30 -11.36 2.28
CA LEU A 8 -1.16 -11.35 1.37
C LEU A 8 0.10 -11.07 2.19
N THR A 9 1.12 -11.92 2.04
CA THR A 9 2.39 -11.79 2.78
C THR A 9 3.50 -11.42 1.82
N PHE A 10 4.29 -10.41 2.16
CA PHE A 10 5.36 -9.89 1.32
C PHE A 10 6.69 -9.91 2.07
N ASN A 11 7.75 -10.25 1.34
CA ASN A 11 9.13 -9.98 1.74
C ASN A 11 9.76 -9.17 0.61
N VAL A 12 9.84 -7.85 0.81
CA VAL A 12 10.35 -6.91 -0.19
C VAL A 12 11.85 -6.72 0.07
N PRO A 13 12.72 -7.01 -0.92
CA PRO A 13 14.17 -7.01 -0.69
C PRO A 13 14.77 -5.61 -0.54
N ALA A 14 14.07 -4.57 -1.03
CA ALA A 14 14.46 -3.18 -0.87
C ALA A 14 13.74 -2.54 0.32
N ARG A 15 14.39 -1.56 0.97
CA ARG A 15 13.79 -0.81 2.11
C ARG A 15 12.51 -0.06 1.71
N MET A 16 12.45 0.48 0.49
CA MET A 16 11.29 1.17 -0.07
C MET A 16 11.07 0.71 -1.51
N ASP A 17 9.91 0.11 -1.77
CA ASP A 17 9.49 -0.30 -3.10
C ASP A 17 7.96 -0.36 -3.21
N PHE A 18 7.44 -0.36 -4.44
CA PHE A 18 6.01 -0.40 -4.69
C PHE A 18 5.64 -1.67 -5.45
N VAL A 19 4.99 -2.60 -4.76
CA VAL A 19 4.54 -3.88 -5.32
C VAL A 19 3.12 -3.71 -5.84
N HIS A 20 2.92 -3.89 -7.14
CA HIS A 20 1.59 -3.91 -7.74
C HIS A 20 0.82 -5.16 -7.29
N ILE A 21 -0.29 -4.96 -6.57
CA ILE A 21 -1.10 -6.03 -5.95
C ILE A 21 -2.53 -6.12 -6.50
N THR A 22 -2.90 -5.32 -7.50
CA THR A 22 -4.25 -5.38 -8.11
C THR A 22 -4.67 -6.80 -8.53
N PRO A 23 -3.81 -7.62 -9.19
CA PRO A 23 -4.20 -8.97 -9.59
C PRO A 23 -4.60 -9.86 -8.39
N GLN A 24 -3.85 -9.76 -7.28
CA GLN A 24 -4.10 -10.54 -6.06
C GLN A 24 -5.42 -10.12 -5.38
N VAL A 25 -5.75 -8.82 -5.43
CA VAL A 25 -7.02 -8.31 -4.89
C VAL A 25 -8.19 -8.71 -5.81
N GLN A 26 -8.03 -8.65 -7.13
CA GLN A 26 -9.03 -9.12 -8.10
C GLN A 26 -9.32 -10.62 -7.91
N ASP A 27 -8.29 -11.42 -7.67
CA ASP A 27 -8.43 -12.84 -7.37
C ASP A 27 -9.20 -13.07 -6.07
N ALA A 28 -8.93 -12.28 -5.01
CA ALA A 28 -9.69 -12.35 -3.76
C ALA A 28 -11.18 -11.99 -3.95
N VAL A 29 -11.48 -10.97 -4.75
CA VAL A 29 -12.86 -10.60 -5.09
C VAL A 29 -13.54 -11.73 -5.87
N ARG A 30 -12.86 -12.31 -6.86
CA ARG A 30 -13.39 -13.45 -7.62
C ARG A 30 -13.67 -14.66 -6.73
N GLU A 31 -12.75 -15.00 -5.84
CA GLU A 31 -12.90 -16.09 -4.85
C GLU A 31 -14.04 -15.84 -3.86
N SER A 32 -14.33 -14.57 -3.54
CA SER A 32 -15.39 -14.21 -2.59
C SER A 32 -16.81 -14.50 -3.09
N GLY A 33 -17.03 -14.48 -4.41
CA GLY A 33 -18.36 -14.56 -5.02
C GLY A 33 -19.33 -13.45 -4.56
N ILE A 34 -18.80 -12.30 -4.15
CA ILE A 34 -19.55 -11.08 -3.83
C ILE A 34 -19.77 -10.31 -5.15
N HIS A 35 -21.02 -9.97 -5.46
CA HIS A 35 -21.36 -9.21 -6.67
C HIS A 35 -21.42 -7.71 -6.43
N GLU A 36 -21.96 -7.27 -5.29
CA GLU A 36 -22.11 -5.87 -4.90
C GLU A 36 -21.59 -5.69 -3.47
N GLY A 37 -20.70 -4.73 -3.23
CA GLY A 37 -20.14 -4.52 -1.89
C GLY A 37 -18.93 -3.60 -1.82
N LEU A 38 -18.16 -3.77 -0.74
CA LEU A 38 -16.93 -3.01 -0.46
C LEU A 38 -15.75 -3.97 -0.26
N CYS A 39 -14.60 -3.62 -0.82
CA CYS A 39 -13.32 -4.29 -0.63
C CYS A 39 -12.37 -3.36 0.13
N LEU A 40 -12.11 -3.66 1.40
CA LEU A 40 -11.07 -3.02 2.19
C LEU A 40 -9.75 -3.75 1.96
N VAL A 41 -8.70 -3.01 1.62
CA VAL A 41 -7.33 -3.52 1.51
C VAL A 41 -6.42 -2.63 2.34
N ASN A 42 -5.70 -3.20 3.32
CA ASN A 42 -4.87 -2.43 4.24
C ASN A 42 -3.53 -3.09 4.53
N ALA A 43 -2.51 -2.28 4.77
CA ALA A 43 -1.28 -2.74 5.42
C ALA A 43 -1.57 -3.06 6.89
N MET A 44 -1.12 -4.22 7.37
CA MET A 44 -1.18 -4.56 8.80
C MET A 44 0.07 -4.09 9.55
N HIS A 45 1.16 -3.81 8.82
CA HIS A 45 2.39 -3.26 9.36
C HIS A 45 2.32 -1.75 9.43
N ILE A 46 2.91 -1.17 10.48
CA ILE A 46 2.81 0.26 10.76
C ILE A 46 3.89 1.12 10.08
N THR A 47 4.61 0.52 9.15
CA THR A 47 5.72 1.08 8.35
C THR A 47 5.51 0.81 6.86
N ALA A 48 4.30 0.42 6.47
CA ALA A 48 3.90 0.16 5.09
C ALA A 48 2.48 0.69 4.85
N SER A 49 2.12 0.78 3.59
CA SER A 49 0.92 1.38 3.05
C SER A 49 0.25 0.46 2.03
N VAL A 50 -1.06 0.66 1.90
CA VAL A 50 -1.80 0.25 0.71
C VAL A 50 -2.43 1.51 0.14
N PHE A 51 -2.14 1.79 -1.12
CA PHE A 51 -2.59 3.00 -1.82
C PHE A 51 -2.92 2.69 -3.28
N ILE A 52 -3.62 3.61 -3.94
CA ILE A 52 -3.97 3.51 -5.37
C ILE A 52 -3.29 4.63 -6.15
N ASN A 53 -2.65 4.27 -7.26
CA ASN A 53 -2.16 5.23 -8.25
C ASN A 53 -1.93 4.56 -9.62
N ASP A 54 -1.28 5.26 -10.55
CA ASP A 54 -0.88 4.71 -11.84
C ASP A 54 0.35 3.79 -11.72
N ASN A 55 0.40 2.75 -12.57
CA ASN A 55 1.49 1.77 -12.62
C ASN A 55 2.52 2.15 -13.69
N GLU A 56 3.21 3.26 -13.43
CA GLU A 56 4.21 3.84 -14.32
C GLU A 56 5.56 3.99 -13.58
N SER A 57 6.63 3.50 -14.20
CA SER A 57 7.96 3.42 -13.58
C SER A 57 8.60 4.76 -13.23
N GLY A 58 8.37 5.80 -14.03
CA GLY A 58 8.79 7.17 -13.75
C GLY A 58 8.07 7.73 -12.53
N LEU A 59 6.76 7.53 -12.45
CA LEU A 59 5.95 7.92 -11.29
C LEU A 59 6.37 7.19 -10.02
N HIS A 60 6.74 5.92 -10.11
CA HIS A 60 7.33 5.19 -8.99
C HIS A 60 8.64 5.85 -8.53
N ALA A 61 9.51 6.28 -9.45
CA ALA A 61 10.74 7.00 -9.11
C ALA A 61 10.45 8.36 -8.48
N ASP A 62 9.43 9.07 -8.97
CA ASP A 62 8.97 10.34 -8.41
C ASP A 62 8.45 10.18 -6.98
N TYR A 63 7.66 9.14 -6.70
CA TYR A 63 7.23 8.84 -5.33
C TYR A 63 8.39 8.52 -4.40
N LYS A 64 9.36 7.72 -4.84
CA LYS A 64 10.56 7.41 -4.02
C LYS A 64 11.32 8.68 -3.68
N ARG A 65 11.53 9.58 -4.65
CA ARG A 65 12.19 10.88 -4.43
C ARG A 65 11.38 11.76 -3.47
N TRP A 66 10.09 11.94 -3.75
CA TRP A 66 9.22 12.81 -2.97
C TRP A 66 9.07 12.36 -1.52
N LEU A 67 8.98 11.06 -1.26
CA LEU A 67 8.91 10.52 0.09
C LEU A 67 10.20 10.73 0.87
N GLU A 68 11.36 10.68 0.23
CA GLU A 68 12.63 11.06 0.87
C GLU A 68 12.73 12.58 1.11
N GLU A 69 12.11 13.42 0.27
CA GLU A 69 12.07 14.87 0.51
C GLU A 69 11.16 15.22 1.70
N LEU A 70 10.02 14.53 1.87
CA LEU A 70 9.06 14.80 2.95
C LEU A 70 9.42 14.12 4.28
N ALA A 71 9.90 12.88 4.21
CA ALA A 71 10.20 12.04 5.35
C ALA A 71 11.53 11.30 5.10
N PRO A 72 12.67 12.01 5.07
CA PRO A 72 13.96 11.45 4.72
C PRO A 72 14.35 10.33 5.68
N ASN A 73 15.00 9.28 5.18
CA ASN A 73 15.58 8.26 6.06
C ASN A 73 16.70 8.86 6.92
N GLU A 74 17.63 9.59 6.30
CA GLU A 74 18.84 10.11 6.93
C GLU A 74 18.84 11.64 7.11
N PRO A 75 19.58 12.17 8.10
CA PRO A 75 20.24 11.45 9.18
C PRO A 75 19.25 10.85 10.20
N HIS A 76 19.49 9.61 10.65
CA HIS A 76 18.63 8.92 11.62
C HIS A 76 18.40 9.71 12.92
N SER A 77 19.32 10.63 13.26
CA SER A 77 19.23 11.51 14.44
C SER A 77 18.07 12.50 14.40
N HIS A 78 17.46 12.73 13.24
CA HIS A 78 16.25 13.56 13.12
C HIS A 78 15.05 12.98 13.88
N TYR A 79 15.02 11.66 14.07
CA TYR A 79 13.89 11.00 14.69
C TYR A 79 14.21 10.47 16.08
N LYS A 80 13.47 10.97 17.07
CA LYS A 80 13.54 10.44 18.44
C LYS A 80 13.12 8.97 18.55
N HIS A 81 12.33 8.46 17.60
CA HIS A 81 11.93 7.06 17.56
C HIS A 81 13.15 6.13 17.41
N ASN A 82 14.16 6.55 16.63
CA ASN A 82 15.37 5.77 16.38
C ASN A 82 16.33 5.69 17.60
N ARG A 83 16.03 6.40 18.70
CA ARG A 83 16.92 6.48 19.88
C ARG A 83 17.17 5.14 20.59
N THR A 84 16.32 4.14 20.35
CA THR A 84 16.42 2.81 20.98
C THR A 84 17.10 1.76 20.10
N GLY A 85 17.67 2.16 18.97
CA GLY A 85 18.42 1.26 18.05
C GLY A 85 17.67 0.85 16.79
N GLU A 86 16.39 1.23 16.67
CA GLU A 86 15.65 1.14 15.40
C GLU A 86 16.11 2.25 14.44
N ASP A 87 15.89 2.03 13.15
CA ASP A 87 16.21 3.01 12.10
C ASP A 87 15.01 3.38 11.21
N ASN A 88 13.80 2.93 11.53
CA ASN A 88 12.61 2.93 10.65
C ASN A 88 11.61 4.05 10.93
N ALA A 89 12.00 5.09 11.69
CA ALA A 89 11.13 6.22 11.97
C ALA A 89 10.55 6.88 10.70
N ASP A 90 11.36 6.98 9.65
CA ASP A 90 10.96 7.53 8.36
C ASP A 90 9.81 6.72 7.74
N ALA A 91 9.87 5.39 7.79
CA ALA A 91 8.86 4.50 7.24
C ALA A 91 7.48 4.70 7.91
N HIS A 92 7.45 4.99 9.22
CA HIS A 92 6.22 5.37 9.92
C HIS A 92 5.62 6.69 9.41
N HIS A 93 6.45 7.63 8.96
CA HIS A 93 6.01 8.92 8.42
C HIS A 93 5.61 8.79 6.95
N LYS A 94 6.41 8.08 6.14
CA LYS A 94 6.10 7.77 4.73
C LYS A 94 4.75 7.07 4.61
N ARG A 95 4.47 6.07 5.44
CA ARG A 95 3.16 5.40 5.42
C ARG A 95 2.01 6.31 5.87
N GLN A 96 2.27 7.29 6.74
CA GLN A 96 1.26 8.27 7.15
C GLN A 96 0.88 9.22 6.01
N ILE A 97 1.82 9.50 5.10
CA ILE A 97 1.61 10.28 3.88
C ILE A 97 0.81 9.46 2.86
N MET A 98 1.23 8.21 2.61
CA MET A 98 0.64 7.36 1.56
C MET A 98 -0.71 6.74 1.97
N GLY A 99 -0.97 6.59 3.28
CA GLY A 99 -2.20 6.02 3.81
C GLY A 99 -2.08 4.53 4.14
N ARG A 100 -2.84 4.07 5.15
CA ARG A 100 -2.83 2.67 5.61
C ARG A 100 -3.63 1.74 4.69
N GLU A 101 -4.70 2.26 4.10
CA GLU A 101 -5.74 1.46 3.46
C GLU A 101 -6.44 2.18 2.30
N VAL A 102 -7.07 1.37 1.46
CA VAL A 102 -8.04 1.80 0.45
C VAL A 102 -9.33 1.02 0.62
N VAL A 103 -10.44 1.64 0.25
CA VAL A 103 -11.75 0.99 0.14
C VAL A 103 -12.23 1.15 -1.28
N ILE A 104 -12.47 0.03 -1.96
CA ILE A 104 -12.85 -0.03 -3.37
C ILE A 104 -14.27 -0.62 -3.45
N ALA A 105 -15.11 -0.09 -4.32
CA ALA A 105 -16.41 -0.69 -4.59
C ALA A 105 -16.26 -2.02 -5.35
N ILE A 106 -17.15 -2.96 -5.05
CA ILE A 106 -17.34 -4.16 -5.86
C ILE A 106 -18.66 -3.98 -6.59
N THR A 107 -18.61 -3.99 -7.92
CA THR A 107 -19.77 -3.81 -8.81
C THR A 107 -19.76 -4.96 -9.83
N ASN A 108 -20.89 -5.65 -10.01
CA ASN A 108 -21.00 -6.83 -10.89
C ASN A 108 -19.93 -7.91 -10.66
N GLY A 109 -19.45 -8.07 -9.43
CA GLY A 109 -18.45 -9.07 -9.05
C GLY A 109 -17.01 -8.73 -9.44
N GLN A 110 -16.74 -7.46 -9.75
CA GLN A 110 -15.42 -6.95 -10.09
C GLN A 110 -15.07 -5.74 -9.21
N LEU A 111 -13.76 -5.48 -9.06
CA LEU A 111 -13.31 -4.20 -8.50
C LEU A 111 -13.72 -3.07 -9.46
N ASP A 112 -14.42 -2.08 -8.94
CA ASP A 112 -14.86 -0.91 -9.71
C ASP A 112 -13.75 0.16 -9.70
N LEU A 113 -12.81 0.01 -10.64
CA LEU A 113 -11.60 0.84 -10.76
C LEU A 113 -11.64 1.63 -12.07
N GLY A 114 -11.14 2.85 -12.02
CA GLY A 114 -10.79 3.63 -13.20
C GLY A 114 -9.67 2.99 -14.01
N THR A 115 -9.53 3.40 -15.28
CA THR A 115 -8.58 2.81 -16.24
C THR A 115 -7.14 2.77 -15.76
N TRP A 116 -6.72 3.75 -14.97
CA TRP A 116 -5.34 3.93 -14.49
C TRP A 116 -5.19 3.65 -13.00
N GLU A 117 -6.22 3.12 -12.34
CA GLU A 117 -6.12 2.82 -10.91
C GLU A 117 -5.52 1.43 -10.70
N ALA A 118 -4.32 1.40 -10.13
CA ALA A 118 -3.65 0.20 -9.66
C ALA A 118 -3.42 0.27 -8.15
N ILE A 119 -3.61 -0.87 -7.46
CA ILE A 119 -3.44 -1.02 -6.02
C ILE A 119 -2.01 -1.46 -5.74
N PHE A 120 -1.34 -0.79 -4.80
CA PHE A 120 0.03 -1.07 -4.42
C PHE A 120 0.17 -1.41 -2.94
N TYR A 121 1.18 -2.22 -2.64
CA TYR A 121 1.78 -2.35 -1.32
C TYR A 121 3.17 -1.70 -1.35
N GLY A 122 3.48 -0.82 -0.40
CA GLY A 122 4.80 -0.20 -0.30
C GLY A 122 5.02 0.65 0.94
#